data_AF-A0A9Q9SS74-F1
#
_entry.id   AF-A0A9Q9SS74-F1
#
_cell.length_a   1.000
_cell.length_b   1.000
_cell.length_c   1.000
_cell.angle_alpha   90.00
_cell.angle_beta   90.00
_cell.angle_gamma   90.00
#
_symmetry.space_group_name_H-M   'P 1'
#
loop_
_entity.id
_entity.type
_entity.pdbx_description
1 polymer ?
#
loop_
_entity_poly.entity_id
_entity_poly.type
_entity_poly.pdbx_seq_one_letter_code
_entity_poly.pdbx_strand_id
1 'polypeptide(L)'
;MVSSRLRSFSHSVGSIEIHIVFVTKSRYPVRSGDVELDIIDLIHGICQKHRCLLKEAKGDLVKNDQIHLLIDLAPDVLISTKIREITI
;
A
#
# COMPACT_ATOMS: atom_id res chain seq x y z
N MET A 1 -9.75 8.58 18.42
CA MET A 1 -8.29 8.68 18.59
C MET A 1 -7.66 7.45 17.98
N VAL A 2 -6.99 7.58 16.83
CA VAL A 2 -6.15 6.49 16.29
C VAL A 2 -4.89 6.46 17.15
N SER A 3 -4.73 5.43 17.97
CA SER A 3 -3.47 5.20 18.68
C SER A 3 -2.45 4.73 17.66
N SER A 4 -1.59 5.62 17.20
CA SER A 4 -0.44 5.28 16.35
C SER A 4 0.56 4.50 17.19
N ARG A 5 0.48 3.17 17.13
CA ARG A 5 1.46 2.28 17.77
C ARG A 5 2.79 2.43 17.06
N LEU A 6 3.80 2.84 17.82
CA LEU A 6 5.19 2.86 17.34
C LEU A 6 5.70 1.43 17.17
N ARG A 7 6.42 1.17 16.08
CA ARG A 7 7.10 -0.10 15.82
C ARG A 7 8.54 -0.03 16.27
N SER A 8 9.04 -1.13 16.83
CA SER A 8 10.45 -1.27 17.19
C SER A 8 11.23 -1.91 16.05
N PHE A 9 12.38 -1.34 15.73
CA PHE A 9 13.37 -1.84 14.79
C PHE A 9 14.72 -1.99 15.51
N SER A 10 15.72 -2.54 14.84
CA SER A 10 17.01 -2.90 15.47
C SER A 10 17.70 -1.73 16.21
N HIS A 11 17.58 -0.50 15.70
CA HIS A 11 18.20 0.69 16.30
C HIS A 11 17.30 1.93 16.27
N SER A 12 16.00 1.75 16.06
CA SER A 12 15.05 2.86 15.97
C SER A 12 13.65 2.43 16.40
N VAL A 13 12.85 3.39 16.86
CA VAL A 13 11.43 3.19 17.18
C VAL A 13 10.67 4.28 16.45
N GLY A 14 9.65 3.90 15.68
CA GLY A 14 8.93 4.84 14.84
C GLY A 14 7.72 4.23 14.16
N SER A 15 6.88 5.09 13.59
CA SER A 15 5.81 4.71 12.68
C SER A 15 5.93 5.58 11.45
N ILE A 16 6.05 4.97 10.28
CA ILE A 16 6.17 5.68 8.99
C ILE A 16 4.99 5.24 8.14
N GLU A 17 3.84 5.88 8.35
CA GLU A 17 2.62 5.59 7.61
C GLU A 17 2.56 6.48 6.37
N ILE A 18 2.44 5.86 5.19
CA ILE A 18 2.35 6.54 3.91
C ILE A 18 1.06 6.14 3.22
N HIS A 19 0.33 7.16 2.75
CA HIS A 19 -0.84 6.99 1.91
C HIS A 19 -0.42 7.07 0.45
N ILE A 20 -0.56 5.96 -0.28
CA ILE A 20 -0.24 5.83 -1.70
C ILE A 20 -1.54 5.62 -2.46
N VAL A 21 -1.72 6.34 -3.57
CA VAL A 21 -2.87 6.18 -4.45
C VAL A 21 -2.38 5.75 -5.82
N PHE A 22 -2.81 4.57 -6.28
CA PHE A 22 -2.61 4.13 -7.65
C PHE A 22 -3.86 4.41 -8.46
N VAL A 23 -3.67 4.82 -9.71
CA VAL A 23 -4.76 5.12 -10.64
C VAL A 23 -4.57 4.25 -11.87
N THR A 24 -5.68 3.70 -12.37
CA THR A 24 -5.76 2.93 -13.60
C THR A 24 -5.31 3.75 -14.79
N LYS A 25 -4.72 3.09 -15.79
CA LYS A 25 -4.32 3.75 -17.03
C LYS A 25 -5.53 4.43 -17.66
N SER A 26 -5.40 5.73 -17.93
CA SER A 26 -6.47 6.57 -18.47
C SER A 26 -7.75 6.64 -17.61
N ARG A 27 -7.68 6.33 -16.30
CA ARG A 27 -8.82 6.31 -15.38
C ARG A 27 -9.97 5.42 -15.84
N TYR A 28 -9.65 4.36 -16.59
CA TYR A 28 -10.68 3.41 -17.01
C TYR A 28 -11.17 2.61 -15.80
N PRO A 29 -12.48 2.56 -15.55
CA PRO A 29 -13.02 1.80 -14.43
C PRO A 29 -12.74 0.32 -14.65
N VAL A 30 -11.98 -0.29 -13.75
CA VAL A 30 -11.75 -1.74 -13.77
C VAL A 30 -12.91 -2.37 -13.01
N ARG A 31 -13.94 -2.85 -13.73
CA ARG A 31 -15.24 -3.24 -13.18
C ARG A 31 -15.32 -4.65 -12.57
N SER A 32 -14.20 -5.26 -12.18
CA SER A 32 -14.19 -6.62 -11.63
C SER A 32 -13.64 -6.62 -10.21
N GLY A 33 -14.47 -6.96 -9.22
CA GLY A 33 -14.07 -7.07 -7.82
C GLY A 33 -12.94 -8.08 -7.58
N ASP A 34 -12.85 -9.11 -8.44
CA ASP A 34 -11.75 -10.09 -8.38
C ASP A 34 -10.38 -9.43 -8.63
N VAL A 35 -10.32 -8.42 -9.50
CA VAL A 35 -9.07 -7.71 -9.80
C VAL A 35 -8.61 -6.88 -8.61
N GLU A 36 -9.54 -6.32 -7.83
CA GLU A 36 -9.19 -5.59 -6.60
C GLU A 36 -8.56 -6.54 -5.58
N LEU A 37 -9.14 -7.73 -5.39
CA LEU A 37 -8.61 -8.75 -4.48
C LEU A 37 -7.20 -9.20 -4.90
N ASP A 38 -7.00 -9.48 -6.19
CA ASP A 38 -5.69 -9.86 -6.74
C ASP A 38 -4.63 -8.76 -6.51
N ILE A 39 -5.00 -7.50 -6.72
CA ILE A 39 -4.11 -6.35 -6.47
C ILE A 39 -3.78 -6.24 -4.98
N ILE A 40 -4.77 -6.38 -4.10
CA ILE A 40 -4.56 -6.33 -2.64
C ILE A 40 -3.62 -7.45 -2.21
N ASP A 41 -3.84 -8.68 -2.67
CA ASP A 41 -3.00 -9.84 -2.35
C ASP A 41 -1.56 -9.66 -2.85
N LEU A 42 -1.39 -9.14 -4.07
CA LEU A 42 -0.08 -8.80 -4.61
C LEU A 42 0.64 -7.76 -3.74
N ILE A 43 -0.02 -6.65 -3.41
CA ILE A 43 0.55 -5.58 -2.60
C ILE A 43 0.90 -6.08 -1.21
N HIS A 44 0.04 -6.92 -0.62
CA HIS A 44 0.29 -7.54 0.67
C HIS A 44 1.55 -8.43 0.63
N GLY A 45 1.71 -9.25 -0.41
CA GLY A 45 2.92 -10.06 -0.62
C GLY A 45 4.18 -9.21 -0.77
N ILE A 46 4.11 -8.11 -1.52
CA ILE A 46 5.23 -7.16 -1.68
C ILE A 46 5.57 -6.52 -0.31
N CYS A 47 4.57 -6.07 0.45
CA CYS A 47 4.78 -5.47 1.77
C CYS A 47 5.49 -6.44 2.73
N GLN A 48 5.04 -7.70 2.78
CA GLN A 48 5.64 -8.73 3.64
C GLN A 48 7.11 -8.99 3.30
N LYS A 49 7.43 -9.10 2.00
CA LYS A 49 8.81 -9.28 1.52
C LYS A 49 9.74 -8.16 1.98
N HIS A 50 9.21 -6.94 2.13
CA HIS A 50 9.98 -5.73 2.47
C HIS A 50 9.80 -5.26 3.92
N ARG A 51 9.30 -6.11 4.83
CA ARG A 51 9.05 -5.76 6.25
C ARG A 51 8.15 -4.54 6.46
N CYS A 52 7.31 -4.26 5.47
CA CYS A 52 6.26 -3.26 5.51
C CYS A 52 4.94 -3.91 5.92
N LEU A 53 4.00 -3.12 6.42
CA LEU A 53 2.66 -3.60 6.77
C LEU A 53 1.63 -2.84 5.96
N LEU A 54 0.80 -3.57 5.22
CA LEU A 54 -0.39 -3.00 4.59
C LEU A 54 -1.44 -2.81 5.69
N LYS A 55 -1.76 -1.56 6.00
CA LYS A 55 -2.70 -1.18 7.07
C LYS A 55 -4.11 -1.14 6.51
N GLU A 56 -4.27 -0.53 5.35
CA GLU A 56 -5.54 -0.42 4.64
C GLU A 56 -5.29 -0.50 3.13
N ALA A 57 -6.19 -1.16 2.42
CA ALA A 57 -6.27 -1.12 0.97
C ALA A 57 -7.74 -1.07 0.59
N LYS A 58 -8.13 -0.04 -0.18
CA LYS A 58 -9.51 0.15 -0.64
C LYS A 58 -9.54 0.73 -2.04
N GLY A 59 -10.25 0.08 -2.95
CA GLY A 59 -10.67 0.67 -4.21
C GLY A 59 -11.66 1.81 -4.00
N ASP A 60 -11.70 2.74 -4.96
CA ASP A 60 -12.73 3.77 -5.02
C ASP A 60 -14.08 3.16 -5.42
N LEU A 61 -15.04 3.14 -4.50
CA LEU A 61 -16.37 2.57 -4.71
C LEU A 61 -17.21 3.28 -5.78
N VAL A 62 -16.87 4.52 -6.14
CA VAL A 62 -17.68 5.36 -7.05
C VAL A 62 -17.15 5.25 -8.48
N LYS A 63 -15.83 5.37 -8.65
CA LYS A 63 -15.18 5.41 -9.97
C LYS A 63 -14.45 4.12 -10.31
N ASN A 64 -14.06 3.32 -9.32
CA ASN A 64 -13.24 2.11 -9.47
C ASN A 64 -12.02 2.31 -10.38
N ASP A 65 -11.49 3.54 -10.42
CA ASP A 65 -10.37 3.96 -11.24
C ASP A 65 -9.09 4.13 -10.41
N GLN A 66 -9.19 4.08 -9.08
CA GLN A 66 -8.09 4.29 -8.16
C GLN A 66 -8.18 3.34 -6.96
N ILE A 67 -7.01 2.99 -6.41
CA ILE A 67 -6.87 2.20 -5.18
C ILE A 67 -6.03 3.00 -4.18
N HIS A 68 -6.58 3.14 -2.98
CA HIS A 68 -5.95 3.80 -1.85
C HIS A 68 -5.28 2.77 -0.97
N LEU A 69 -4.00 3.00 -0.65
CA LEU A 69 -3.19 2.13 0.19
C LEU A 69 -2.63 2.94 1.36
N LEU A 70 -2.79 2.44 2.56
CA LEU A 70 -2.09 2.91 3.74
C LEU A 70 -1.05 1.86 4.11
N ILE A 71 0.24 2.22 4.03
CA ILE A 71 1.34 1.30 4.29
C ILE A 71 2.21 1.87 5.40
N ASP A 72 2.55 1.02 6.37
CA ASP A 72 3.50 1.31 7.43
C ASP A 72 4.87 0.72 7.05
N LEU A 73 5.80 1.62 6.71
CA LEU A 73 7.11 1.29 6.17
C LEU A 73 8.14 1.03 7.25
N ALA A 74 9.07 0.12 6.96
CA ALA A 74 10.30 0.01 7.73
C ALA A 74 11.24 1.19 7.40
N PRO A 75 12.03 1.70 8.38
CA PRO A 75 12.84 2.90 8.22
C PRO A 75 13.98 2.76 7.21
N ASP A 76 14.38 1.53 6.87
CA ASP A 76 15.40 1.22 5.86
C ASP A 76 14.82 1.05 4.45
N VAL A 77 13.49 1.16 4.29
CA VAL A 77 12.82 0.97 3.00
C VAL A 77 12.79 2.27 2.21
N LEU A 78 13.53 2.30 1.10
CA LEU A 78 13.51 3.42 0.16
C LEU A 78 12.25 3.40 -0.73
N ILE A 79 11.31 4.31 -0.47
CA ILE A 79 9.99 4.37 -1.14
C ILE A 79 10.10 4.38 -2.67
N SER A 80 10.97 5.22 -3.22
CA SER A 80 11.11 5.41 -4.68
C SER A 80 11.52 4.14 -5.43
N THR A 81 12.38 3.32 -4.82
CA THR A 81 12.79 2.04 -5.41
C THR A 81 11.66 1.01 -5.35
N LYS A 82 10.83 1.06 -4.30
CA LYS A 82 9.82 0.03 -4.01
C LYS A 82 8.51 0.29 -4.73
N ILE A 83 8.13 1.55 -4.93
CA ILE A 83 6.99 1.90 -5.78
C ILE A 83 7.18 1.32 -7.20
N ARG A 84 8.40 1.29 -7.73
CA ARG A 84 8.67 0.68 -9.05
C ARG A 84 8.40 -0.82 -9.11
N GLU A 85 8.48 -1.55 -8.00
CA GLU A 85 8.11 -2.97 -7.96
C GLU A 85 6.58 -3.16 -7.88
N ILE A 86 5.85 -2.14 -7.42
CA ILE A 86 4.39 -2.16 -7.29
C ILE A 86 3.72 -1.63 -8.57
N THR A 87 4.35 -0.69 -9.28
CA THR A 87 3.86 -0.17 -10.57
C THR A 87 4.13 -1.19 -11.67
N ILE A 88 3.09 -1.94 -12.04
CA ILE A 88 3.03 -2.80 -13.24
C ILE A 88 2.65 -1.97 -14.47
#